data_AF-A0A2V5NJH0-F1
#
_entry.id   AF-A0A2V5NJH0-F1
#
_cell.length_a   1.000
_cell.length_b   1.000
_cell.length_c   1.000
_cell.angle_alpha   90.00
_cell.angle_beta   90.00
_cell.angle_gamma   90.00
#
_symmetry.space_group_name_H-M   'P 1'
#
loop_
_entity.id
_entity.type
_entity.pdbx_description
1 polymer ?
#
loop_
_entity_poly.entity_id
_entity_poly.type
_entity_poly.pdbx_seq_one_letter_code
_entity_poly.pdbx_strand_id
1 'polypeptide(L)'
;MKLWVPIMAPICLWAWLMHFCDLSFNIMPVLHPQGFVLHWFDLAGMALIGGVLAILFLKSFKAHPPYPQKDPRFAETLGVYVPPESATPAQSRGGAK
;
A
#
# COMPACT_ATOMS: atom_id res chain seq x y z
N MET A 1 4.58 -7.53 -18.74
CA MET A 1 4.18 -8.75 -18.01
C MET A 1 2.85 -8.48 -17.32
N LYS A 2 1.73 -9.04 -17.82
CA LYS A 2 0.43 -8.95 -17.14
C LYS A 2 0.47 -9.91 -15.95
N LEU A 3 0.83 -9.42 -14.77
CA LEU A 3 0.65 -10.19 -13.54
C LEU A 3 -0.85 -10.28 -13.27
N TRP A 4 -1.37 -11.50 -13.29
CA TRP A 4 -2.78 -11.76 -13.07
C TRP A 4 -3.07 -11.50 -11.59
N VAL A 5 -3.90 -10.50 -11.29
CA VAL A 5 -4.46 -10.24 -9.96
C VAL A 5 -4.89 -11.52 -9.23
N PRO A 6 -5.52 -12.53 -9.88
CA PRO A 6 -5.89 -13.78 -9.19
C PRO A 6 -4.70 -14.63 -8.74
N ILE A 7 -3.49 -14.41 -9.22
CA ILE A 7 -2.26 -15.10 -8.76
C ILE A 7 -1.58 -14.28 -7.64
N MET A 8 -1.58 -12.95 -7.73
CA MET A 8 -0.98 -12.11 -6.68
C MET A 8 -1.75 -12.19 -5.36
N ALA A 9 -3.08 -12.15 -5.42
CA ALA A 9 -3.92 -12.19 -4.22
C ALA A 9 -3.63 -13.39 -3.30
N PRO A 10 -3.61 -14.65 -3.78
CA PRO A 10 -3.30 -15.80 -2.92
C PRO A 10 -1.87 -15.78 -2.40
N ILE A 11 -0.90 -15.28 -3.17
CA ILE A 11 0.50 -15.17 -2.71
C ILE A 11 0.61 -14.15 -1.58
N CYS A 12 -0.03 -12.99 -1.70
CA CYS A 12 -0.07 -11.99 -0.63
C CYS A 12 -0.72 -12.55 0.64
N LEU A 13 -1.84 -13.26 0.52
CA LEU A 13 -2.50 -13.92 1.65
C LEU A 13 -1.60 -14.99 2.28
N TRP A 14 -0.91 -15.78 1.46
CA TRP A 14 0.02 -16.81 1.92
C TRP A 14 1.22 -16.23 2.65
N ALA A 15 1.81 -15.15 2.12
CA ALA A 15 2.91 -14.44 2.76
C ALA A 15 2.47 -13.88 4.13
N TRP A 16 1.25 -13.35 4.22
CA TRP A 16 0.70 -12.82 5.46
C TRP A 16 0.46 -13.93 6.50
N LEU A 17 -0.06 -15.09 6.06
CA LEU A 17 -0.23 -16.28 6.90
C LEU A 17 1.12 -16.78 7.44
N MET A 18 2.14 -16.87 6.58
CA MET A 18 3.48 -17.29 7.00
C MET A 18 4.09 -16.31 8.00
N HIS A 19 3.89 -15.01 7.82
CA HIS A 19 4.33 -14.01 8.78
C HIS A 19 3.66 -14.15 10.15
N PHE A 20 2.36 -14.46 10.16
CA PHE A 20 1.64 -14.76 11.41
C PHE A 20 2.22 -15.99 12.11
N CYS A 21 2.52 -17.06 11.36
CA CYS A 21 3.16 -18.25 11.91
C CYS A 21 4.56 -17.96 12.48
N ASP A 22 5.40 -17.23 11.76
CA ASP A 22 6.75 -16.85 12.20
C ASP A 22 6.71 -16.03 13.50
N LEU A 23 5.81 -15.06 13.60
CA LEU A 23 5.62 -14.28 14.81
C LEU A 23 5.14 -15.14 15.99
N SER A 24 4.22 -16.08 15.71
CA SER A 24 3.70 -17.00 16.73
C SER A 24 4.80 -17.92 17.27
N PHE A 25 5.68 -18.45 16.42
CA PHE A 25 6.81 -19.27 16.86
C PHE A 25 7.82 -18.50 17.71
N ASN A 26 8.03 -17.20 17.44
CA ASN A 26 8.95 -16.37 18.22
C ASN A 26 8.37 -15.91 19.57
N ILE A 27 7.07 -15.59 19.64
CA ILE A 27 6.45 -15.00 20.84
C ILE A 27 5.84 -16.06 21.77
N MET A 28 5.15 -17.06 21.21
CA MET A 28 4.39 -18.04 21.97
C MET A 28 5.20 -18.89 22.98
N PRO A 29 6.45 -19.34 22.72
CA PRO A 29 7.19 -20.15 23.69
C PRO A 29 7.52 -19.40 24.99
N VAL A 30 7.49 -18.07 24.99
CA VAL A 30 7.64 -17.25 26.21
C VAL A 30 6.42 -17.38 27.12
N LEU A 31 5.23 -17.48 26.53
CA LEU A 31 3.97 -17.48 27.27
C LEU A 31 3.49 -18.91 27.59
N HIS A 32 3.71 -19.86 26.69
CA HIS A 32 3.28 -21.26 26.80
C HIS A 32 4.45 -22.20 26.49
N PRO A 33 5.31 -22.51 27.47
CA PRO A 33 6.48 -23.38 27.25
C PRO A 33 6.11 -24.85 26.96
N GLN A 34 4.87 -25.27 27.19
CA GLN A 34 4.39 -26.66 27.02
C GLN A 34 3.98 -27.01 25.57
N GLY A 35 3.95 -26.05 24.64
CA GLY A 35 3.67 -26.32 23.23
C GLY A 35 2.93 -25.18 22.52
N PHE A 36 2.63 -25.41 21.24
CA PHE A 36 1.90 -24.46 20.41
C PHE A 36 0.39 -24.55 20.69
N VAL A 37 -0.20 -23.49 21.24
CA VAL A 37 -1.63 -23.44 21.60
C VAL A 37 -2.30 -22.27 20.87
N LEU A 38 -2.87 -22.53 19.69
CA LEU A 38 -3.57 -21.50 18.94
C LEU A 38 -4.90 -21.17 19.62
N HIS A 39 -5.01 -19.98 20.19
CA HIS A 39 -6.23 -19.54 20.88
C HIS A 39 -7.02 -18.57 19.97
N TRP A 40 -8.34 -18.55 20.13
CA TRP A 40 -9.18 -17.60 19.37
C TRP A 40 -8.84 -16.13 19.67
N PHE A 41 -8.25 -15.86 20.84
CA PHE A 41 -7.76 -14.53 21.21
C PHE A 41 -6.61 -14.05 20.32
N ASP A 42 -5.79 -14.95 19.76
CA ASP A 42 -4.70 -14.57 18.86
C ASP A 42 -5.26 -14.00 17.54
N LEU A 43 -6.28 -14.66 17.01
CA LEU A 43 -7.01 -14.18 15.83
C LEU A 43 -7.80 -12.91 16.13
N ALA A 44 -8.43 -12.82 17.31
CA ALA A 44 -9.17 -11.63 17.73
C ALA A 44 -8.24 -10.42 17.89
N GLY A 45 -7.05 -10.60 18.49
CA GLY A 45 -6.03 -9.56 18.63
C GLY A 45 -5.52 -9.07 17.27
N MET A 46 -5.23 -10.01 16.36
CA MET A 46 -4.83 -9.68 14.99
C MET A 46 -5.94 -8.93 14.24
N ALA A 47 -7.20 -9.37 14.36
CA ALA A 47 -8.34 -8.70 13.74
C ALA A 47 -8.58 -7.30 14.31
N LEU A 48 -8.38 -7.12 15.61
CA LEU A 48 -8.52 -5.81 16.27
C LEU A 48 -7.44 -4.85 15.78
N ILE A 49 -6.17 -5.23 15.84
CA ILE A 49 -5.06 -4.35 15.43
C ILE A 49 -5.12 -4.10 13.92
N GLY A 50 -5.26 -5.15 13.13
CA GLY A 50 -5.38 -5.05 11.68
C GLY A 50 -6.60 -4.24 11.25
N GLY A 51 -7.75 -4.44 11.91
CA GLY A 51 -8.98 -3.70 11.66
C GLY A 51 -8.85 -2.21 11.98
N VAL A 52 -8.31 -1.86 13.15
CA VAL A 52 -8.07 -0.47 13.55
C VAL A 52 -7.13 0.22 12.55
N LEU A 53 -6.02 -0.42 12.19
CA LEU A 53 -5.08 0.11 11.19
C LEU A 53 -5.73 0.25 9.81
N ALA A 54 -6.52 -0.72 9.38
CA ALA A 54 -7.23 -0.65 8.10
C ALA A 54 -8.24 0.51 8.07
N ILE A 55 -8.99 0.74 9.16
CA ILE A 55 -9.92 1.87 9.27
C ILE A 55 -9.16 3.20 9.22
N LEU A 56 -8.07 3.33 9.97
CA LEU A 56 -7.24 4.54 9.97
C LEU A 56 -6.59 4.80 8.60
N PHE A 57 -6.09 3.75 7.96
CA PHE A 57 -5.56 3.80 6.60
C PHE A 57 -6.64 4.27 5.63
N LEU A 58 -7.83 3.67 5.66
CA LEU A 58 -8.92 4.02 4.75
C LEU A 58 -9.43 5.45 4.98
N LYS A 59 -9.45 5.92 6.23
CA LYS A 59 -9.77 7.31 6.57
C LYS A 59 -8.74 8.27 6.00
N SER A 60 -7.46 7.95 6.14
CA SER A 60 -6.35 8.78 5.64
C SER A 60 -6.27 8.78 4.11
N PHE A 61 -6.53 7.62 3.50
CA PHE A 61 -6.56 7.43 2.05
C PHE A 61 -7.70 8.21 1.39
N LYS A 62 -8.88 8.25 2.02
CA LYS A 62 -10.01 9.07 1.54
C LYS A 62 -9.79 10.57 1.69
N ALA A 63 -8.99 10.98 2.67
CA ALA A 63 -8.74 12.40 2.95
C ALA A 63 -7.78 13.06 1.95
N HIS A 64 -7.01 12.28 1.18
CA HIS A 64 -6.01 12.78 0.24
C HIS A 64 -6.24 12.23 -1.17
N PRO A 65 -5.86 12.98 -2.22
CA PRO A 65 -5.86 12.45 -3.58
C PRO A 65 -5.00 11.17 -3.65
N PRO A 66 -5.51 10.05 -4.22
CA PRO A 66 -4.77 8.79 -4.33
C PRO A 66 -3.49 8.90 -5.18
N TYR A 67 -3.43 9.93 -6.03
CA TYR A 67 -2.34 10.17 -6.96
C TYR A 67 -1.71 11.54 -6.71
N PRO A 68 -0.37 11.64 -6.80
CA PRO A 68 0.33 12.91 -6.65
C PRO A 68 -0.05 13.86 -7.79
N GLN A 69 -0.74 14.95 -7.45
CA GLN A 69 -1.30 15.90 -8.43
C GLN A 69 -0.26 16.87 -9.01
N LYS A 70 0.85 17.08 -8.32
CA LYS A 70 1.85 18.13 -8.63
C LYS A 70 3.23 17.58 -9.05
N ASP A 71 3.34 16.26 -9.24
CA ASP A 71 4.60 15.64 -9.65
C ASP A 71 4.67 15.53 -11.18
N PRO A 72 5.60 16.24 -11.86
CA PRO A 72 5.73 16.18 -13.32
C PRO A 72 6.12 14.78 -13.83
N ARG A 73 6.81 13.97 -13.03
CA ARG A 73 7.22 12.60 -13.41
C ARG A 73 6.06 11.60 -13.31
N PHE A 74 4.97 11.97 -12.64
CA PHE A 74 3.78 11.13 -12.55
C PHE A 74 3.13 10.91 -13.94
N ALA A 75 3.17 11.93 -14.81
CA ALA A 75 2.67 11.80 -16.18
C ALA A 75 3.45 10.77 -17.01
N GLU A 76 4.78 10.70 -16.82
CA GLU A 76 5.64 9.70 -17.45
C GLU A 76 5.24 8.27 -17.03
N THR A 77 4.90 8.07 -15.75
CA THR A 77 4.48 6.74 -15.24
C THR A 77 3.12 6.29 -15.76
N LEU A 78 2.24 7.23 -16.09
CA LEU A 78 0.93 6.95 -16.69
C LEU A 78 1.00 6.71 -18.20
N GLY A 79 2.19 6.82 -18.81
CA GLY A 79 2.38 6.72 -20.25
C GLY A 79 1.88 7.94 -21.02
N VAL A 80 1.61 9.06 -20.33
CA VAL A 80 1.18 10.32 -20.94
C VAL A 80 2.41 11.20 -21.12
N TYR A 81 2.85 11.39 -22.37
CA TYR A 81 3.95 12.30 -22.67
C TYR A 81 3.53 13.74 -22.39
N VAL A 82 4.12 14.35 -21.37
CA VAL A 82 4.02 15.79 -21.11
C VAL A 82 5.31 16.43 -21.63
N PRO A 83 5.25 17.29 -22.66
CA PRO A 83 6.43 18.01 -23.13
C PRO A 83 7.02 18.83 -21.98
N PRO A 84 8.34 18.82 -21.76
CA PRO A 84 8.97 19.63 -20.73
C PRO A 84 8.73 21.12 -21.01
N GLU A 85 8.51 21.92 -19.98
CA GLU A 85 8.25 23.37 -20.10
C GLU A 85 9.38 24.10 -20.86
N SER A 86 10.61 23.56 -20.82
CA SER A 86 11.77 24.01 -21.59
C SER A 86 11.67 23.81 -23.11
N ALA A 87 10.70 23.04 -23.60
CA ALA A 87 10.43 22.85 -25.03
C ALA A 87 9.36 23.82 -25.57
N THR A 88 8.74 24.64 -24.71
CA THR A 88 7.89 25.75 -25.17
C THR A 88 8.78 26.95 -25.45
N PRO A 89 8.94 27.40 -26.71
CA PRO A 89 9.62 28.67 -26.95
C PRO A 89 8.81 29.75 -26.24
N ALA A 90 9.47 30.57 -25.43
CA ALA A 90 8.89 31.67 -24.67
C ALA A 90 7.80 32.37 -25.49
N GLN A 91 6.53 32.13 -25.12
CA GLN A 91 5.40 32.75 -25.80
C GLN A 91 5.56 34.25 -25.59
N SER A 92 5.96 34.94 -26.65
CA SER A 92 6.24 36.37 -26.64
C SER A 92 5.00 37.09 -26.14
N ARG A 93 5.14 37.74 -24.99
CA ARG A 93 4.22 38.74 -24.47
C ARG A 93 4.21 39.91 -25.46
N GLY A 94 3.35 39.83 -26.47
CA GLY A 94 3.26 40.81 -27.54
C GLY A 94 1.83 40.89 -28.06
N GLY A 95 1.19 42.04 -27.86
CA GLY A 95 -0.08 42.36 -28.51
C GLY A 95 -1.02 43.18 -27.64
N ALA A 96 -0.70 44.46 -27.45
CA ALA A 96 -1.68 45.47 -27.09
C ALA A 96 -2.73 45.57 -28.21
N LYS A 97 -4.01 45.58 -27.84
CA LYS A 97 -5.05 46.53 -28.27
C LYS A 97 -6.31 46.33 -27.45
#